data_AF-A0A2W6TUS2-F1
#
_entry.id   AF-A0A2W6TUS2-F1
#
_cell.length_a   1.000
_cell.length_b   1.000
_cell.length_c   1.000
_cell.angle_alpha   90.00
_cell.angle_beta   90.00
_cell.angle_gamma   90.00
#
_symmetry.space_group_name_H-M   'P 1'
#
loop_
_entity.id
_entity.type
_entity.pdbx_description
1 polymer ?
#
loop_
_entity_poly.entity_id
_entity_poly.type
_entity_poly.pdbx_seq_one_letter_code
_entity_poly.pdbx_strand_id
1 'polypeptide(L)'
;KKAQVLYGLDLAKKEVSRSHRVVVVEGYTDVMACHLAGVTSAIATCGTAFGSEHMRIVGRIVGTESSGEVVFTFDPDAAGQKAAVRAFAEARTSTLQSYVAVGPEGLDPCDLRLNRGDGAVRSMIETKSPLFEFVIDQRIAGHDLASVEGRVSALASAAPIVAEIKDGGIRGRYEHVLARRLGEDLRDVHRAVSRAATRAEGGMGVAAGAGTRTGATPPGAVPGDSAGDVPTSAPRATIATLPRTSDAALERDALMGILQYGHVVDAAEIDAALALPMTVPALDAVRQAVQAQPDRTRIGWAVTAAEAVREPFRSLGVELLTASFPALSESEAHSSTRSLARTLRIRAIDREKSALLGAIQRVPAESEEGRTVRLRLRDLDAQRRALAEGV
;
A
#
# COMPACT_ATOMS: atom_id res chain seq x y z
N LYS A 1 -25.86 20.16 -24.57
CA LYS A 1 -26.07 18.87 -23.88
C LYS A 1 -25.94 19.11 -22.37
N LYS A 2 -26.76 18.48 -21.51
CA LYS A 2 -26.69 18.71 -20.04
C LYS A 2 -25.26 18.55 -19.47
N ALA A 3 -24.46 17.64 -20.03
CA ALA A 3 -23.05 17.40 -19.69
C ALA A 3 -22.07 18.57 -19.94
N GLN A 4 -22.55 19.71 -20.45
CA GLN A 4 -21.74 20.92 -20.67
C GLN A 4 -22.39 22.17 -20.08
N VAL A 5 -23.55 22.02 -19.43
CA VAL A 5 -24.32 23.16 -18.90
C VAL A 5 -24.13 23.18 -17.38
N LEU A 6 -23.62 24.31 -16.90
CA LEU A 6 -23.43 24.60 -15.48
C LEU A 6 -24.30 25.80 -15.12
N TYR A 7 -25.21 25.61 -14.19
CA TYR A 7 -26.07 26.67 -13.67
C TYR A 7 -25.21 27.70 -12.92
N GLY A 8 -25.49 28.99 -13.13
CA GLY A 8 -24.78 30.10 -12.51
C GLY A 8 -23.41 30.41 -13.10
N LEU A 9 -22.93 29.65 -14.10
CA LEU A 9 -21.61 29.85 -14.67
C LEU A 9 -21.47 31.22 -15.36
N ASP A 10 -22.52 31.69 -16.01
CA ASP A 10 -22.58 33.01 -16.66
C ASP A 10 -22.39 34.15 -15.65
N LEU A 11 -22.99 34.03 -14.46
CA LEU A 11 -22.84 34.97 -13.36
C LEU A 11 -21.47 34.84 -12.67
N ALA A 12 -21.00 33.60 -12.48
CA ALA A 12 -19.78 33.28 -11.75
C ALA A 12 -18.50 33.53 -12.55
N LYS A 13 -18.56 33.52 -13.90
CA LYS A 13 -17.38 33.55 -14.79
C LYS A 13 -16.37 34.64 -14.44
N LYS A 14 -16.85 35.86 -14.16
CA LYS A 14 -15.99 37.00 -13.83
C LYS A 14 -15.26 36.79 -12.50
N GLU A 15 -15.96 36.27 -11.50
CA GLU A 15 -15.37 36.00 -10.18
C GLU A 15 -14.42 34.82 -10.22
N VAL A 16 -14.79 33.74 -10.91
CA VAL A 16 -13.94 32.55 -11.08
C VAL A 16 -12.63 32.92 -11.78
N SER A 17 -12.70 33.74 -12.83
CA SER A 17 -11.50 34.22 -13.53
C SER A 17 -10.63 35.16 -12.69
N ARG A 18 -11.21 35.90 -11.75
CA ARG A 18 -10.49 36.86 -10.88
C ARG A 18 -9.86 36.19 -9.67
N SER A 19 -10.59 35.28 -9.03
CA SER A 19 -10.19 34.60 -7.80
C SER A 19 -9.46 33.28 -8.06
N HIS A 20 -9.46 32.80 -9.30
CA HIS A 20 -8.99 31.47 -9.68
C HIS A 20 -9.64 30.33 -8.89
N ARG A 21 -10.86 30.55 -8.39
CA ARG A 21 -11.58 29.62 -7.53
C ARG A 21 -13.01 29.45 -8.01
N VAL A 22 -13.45 28.20 -8.15
CA VAL A 22 -14.85 27.86 -8.40
C VAL A 22 -15.41 27.03 -7.25
N VAL A 23 -16.68 27.25 -6.91
CA VAL A 23 -17.41 26.43 -5.95
C VAL A 23 -18.46 25.61 -6.70
N VAL A 24 -18.40 24.29 -6.58
CA VAL A 24 -19.35 23.37 -7.20
C VAL A 24 -20.29 22.85 -6.13
N VAL A 25 -21.58 23.13 -6.30
CA VAL A 25 -22.66 22.73 -5.39
C VAL A 25 -23.65 21.80 -6.10
N GLU A 26 -24.48 21.09 -5.32
CA GLU A 26 -25.42 20.07 -5.83
C GLU A 26 -26.59 20.71 -6.61
N GLY A 27 -27.21 21.75 -6.05
CA GLY A 27 -28.46 22.33 -6.56
C GLY A 27 -28.37 23.78 -7.01
N TYR A 28 -29.35 24.22 -7.82
CA TYR A 28 -29.50 25.64 -8.17
C TYR A 28 -29.87 26.51 -6.95
N THR A 29 -30.55 25.94 -5.95
CA THR A 29 -30.85 26.59 -4.66
C THR A 29 -29.59 26.93 -3.90
N ASP A 30 -28.62 26.02 -3.85
CA ASP A 30 -27.33 26.24 -3.21
C ASP A 30 -26.53 27.31 -3.93
N VAL A 31 -26.59 27.36 -5.27
CA VAL A 31 -25.96 28.45 -6.03
C VAL A 31 -26.57 29.79 -5.64
N MET A 32 -27.90 29.90 -5.59
CA MET A 32 -28.57 31.13 -5.16
C MET A 32 -28.17 31.50 -3.72
N ALA A 33 -28.14 30.55 -2.80
CA ALA A 33 -27.73 30.78 -1.42
C ALA A 33 -26.26 31.24 -1.31
N CYS A 34 -25.34 30.59 -2.02
CA CYS A 34 -23.94 30.98 -2.10
C CYS A 34 -23.78 32.40 -2.64
N HIS A 35 -24.46 32.74 -3.75
CA HIS A 35 -24.38 34.08 -4.36
C HIS A 35 -24.93 35.15 -3.42
N LEU A 36 -26.07 34.89 -2.76
CA LEU A 36 -26.62 35.79 -1.73
C LEU A 36 -25.66 35.96 -0.55
N ALA A 37 -24.94 34.91 -0.17
CA ALA A 37 -23.91 34.95 0.86
C ALA A 37 -22.58 35.60 0.40
N GLY A 38 -22.48 36.06 -0.85
CA GLY A 38 -21.27 36.68 -1.41
C GLY A 38 -20.24 35.70 -1.97
N VAL A 39 -20.56 34.41 -2.03
CA VAL A 39 -19.76 33.38 -2.72
C VAL A 39 -20.25 33.30 -4.18
N THR A 40 -19.95 34.33 -4.97
CA THR A 40 -20.45 34.47 -6.35
C THR A 40 -19.72 33.60 -7.37
N SER A 41 -18.73 32.81 -6.94
CA SER A 41 -18.06 31.80 -7.77
C SER A 41 -18.77 30.44 -7.79
N ALA A 42 -19.94 30.32 -7.13
CA ALA A 42 -20.68 29.07 -7.06
C ALA A 42 -21.43 28.73 -8.36
N ILE A 43 -21.40 27.45 -8.72
CA ILE A 43 -22.05 26.85 -9.87
C ILE A 43 -22.62 25.47 -9.52
N ALA A 44 -23.61 24.98 -10.27
CA ALA A 44 -24.17 23.64 -10.09
C ALA A 44 -24.35 22.92 -11.43
N THR A 45 -24.41 21.59 -11.40
CA THR A 45 -24.80 20.80 -12.57
C THR A 45 -26.32 20.81 -12.76
N CYS A 46 -26.79 20.65 -14.00
CA CYS A 46 -28.22 20.65 -14.30
C CYS A 46 -28.85 19.23 -14.20
N GLY A 47 -28.82 18.64 -13.00
CA GLY A 47 -29.43 17.33 -12.73
C GLY A 47 -28.64 16.14 -13.28
N THR A 48 -27.31 16.26 -13.31
CA THR A 48 -26.37 15.20 -13.70
C THR A 48 -25.16 15.23 -12.78
N ALA A 49 -24.45 14.11 -12.64
CA ALA A 49 -23.18 14.12 -11.90
C ALA A 49 -22.16 15.09 -12.54
N PHE A 50 -21.35 15.73 -11.71
CA PHE A 50 -20.19 16.48 -12.19
C PHE A 50 -19.20 15.52 -12.86
N GLY A 51 -18.58 15.94 -13.97
CA GLY A 51 -17.84 15.04 -14.86
C GLY A 51 -16.76 15.76 -15.67
N SER A 52 -15.99 15.00 -16.45
CA SER A 52 -14.83 15.48 -17.22
C SER A 52 -15.11 16.71 -18.11
N GLU A 53 -16.23 16.74 -18.82
CA GLU A 53 -16.60 17.88 -19.67
C GLU A 53 -16.85 19.16 -18.86
N HIS A 54 -17.48 19.04 -17.68
CA HIS A 54 -17.64 20.16 -16.75
C HIS A 54 -16.28 20.65 -16.22
N MET A 55 -15.41 19.72 -15.81
CA MET A 55 -14.05 20.03 -15.35
C MET A 55 -13.24 20.76 -16.44
N ARG A 56 -13.35 20.33 -17.71
CA ARG A 56 -12.70 21.00 -18.84
C ARG A 56 -13.24 22.42 -19.10
N ILE A 57 -14.53 22.66 -18.87
CA ILE A 57 -15.11 24.01 -18.97
C ILE A 57 -14.58 24.89 -17.84
N VAL A 58 -14.61 24.39 -16.62
CA VAL A 58 -14.10 25.08 -15.43
C VAL A 58 -12.62 25.44 -15.58
N GLY A 59 -11.77 24.48 -15.97
CA GLY A 59 -10.33 24.71 -16.14
C GLY A 59 -9.99 25.77 -17.19
N ARG A 60 -10.81 25.92 -18.25
CA ARG A 60 -10.65 27.01 -19.22
C ARG A 60 -10.94 28.40 -18.65
N ILE A 61 -11.80 28.49 -17.64
CA ILE A 61 -12.22 29.77 -17.04
C ILE A 61 -11.31 30.14 -15.87
N VAL A 62 -10.95 29.16 -15.05
CA VAL A 62 -10.02 29.34 -13.93
C VAL A 62 -8.61 29.69 -14.44
N GLY A 63 -8.22 29.16 -15.61
CA GLY A 63 -6.91 29.37 -16.22
C GLY A 63 -5.92 28.26 -15.86
N THR A 64 -4.85 28.15 -16.66
CA THR A 64 -3.79 27.14 -16.51
C THR A 64 -2.64 27.59 -15.59
N GLU A 65 -2.75 28.77 -15.00
CA GLU A 65 -1.83 29.23 -13.97
C GLU A 65 -1.89 28.26 -12.76
N SER A 66 -0.73 28.01 -12.15
CA SER A 66 -0.46 26.91 -11.20
C SER A 66 -1.23 26.96 -9.86
N SER A 67 -2.28 27.78 -9.74
CA SER A 67 -2.98 28.09 -8.48
C SER A 67 -4.50 27.99 -8.55
N GLY A 68 -5.07 27.45 -9.63
CA GLY A 68 -6.52 27.30 -9.77
C GLY A 68 -7.12 26.26 -8.81
N GLU A 69 -8.23 26.62 -8.15
CA GLU A 69 -8.92 25.78 -7.16
C GLU A 69 -10.36 25.44 -7.57
N VAL A 70 -10.76 24.20 -7.28
CA VAL A 70 -12.15 23.73 -7.34
C VAL A 70 -12.57 23.27 -5.96
N VAL A 71 -13.60 23.89 -5.40
CA VAL A 71 -14.16 23.52 -4.10
C VAL A 71 -15.50 22.85 -4.32
N PHE A 72 -15.63 21.59 -3.93
CA PHE A 72 -16.89 20.86 -3.99
C PHE A 72 -17.61 20.95 -2.65
N THR A 73 -18.92 21.16 -2.67
CA THR A 73 -19.79 20.95 -1.50
C THR A 73 -20.63 19.73 -1.76
N PHE A 74 -20.58 18.76 -0.85
CA PHE A 74 -21.37 17.54 -0.93
C PHE A 74 -22.20 17.40 0.33
N ASP A 75 -23.37 16.79 0.17
CA ASP A 75 -24.15 16.33 1.31
C ASP A 75 -23.37 15.24 2.07
N PRO A 76 -23.51 15.16 3.40
CA PRO A 76 -22.86 14.15 4.24
C PRO A 76 -23.41 12.74 4.00
N ASP A 77 -24.46 12.60 3.18
CA ASP A 77 -25.15 11.36 2.94
C ASP A 77 -24.36 10.41 2.01
N ALA A 78 -24.91 9.21 1.79
CA ALA A 78 -24.29 8.22 0.93
C ALA A 78 -24.23 8.65 -0.56
N ALA A 79 -25.06 9.62 -0.99
CA ALA A 79 -25.07 10.12 -2.36
C ALA A 79 -23.95 11.15 -2.58
N GLY A 80 -23.81 12.14 -1.69
CA GLY A 80 -22.73 13.13 -1.71
C GLY A 80 -21.36 12.47 -1.55
N GLN A 81 -21.27 11.42 -0.75
CA GLN A 81 -20.10 10.55 -0.67
C GLN A 81 -19.71 9.89 -2.01
N LYS A 82 -20.68 9.39 -2.78
CA LYS A 82 -20.44 8.85 -4.12
C LYS A 82 -20.06 9.96 -5.10
N ALA A 83 -20.64 11.16 -4.94
CA ALA A 83 -20.29 12.33 -5.74
C ALA A 83 -18.84 12.77 -5.49
N ALA A 84 -18.36 12.74 -4.25
CA ALA A 84 -16.96 13.02 -3.90
C ALA A 84 -15.98 12.06 -4.57
N VAL A 85 -16.26 10.75 -4.55
CA VAL A 85 -15.42 9.74 -5.23
C VAL A 85 -15.42 9.94 -6.76
N ARG A 86 -16.53 10.39 -7.34
CA ARG A 86 -16.59 10.73 -8.78
C ARG A 86 -15.82 12.00 -9.09
N ALA A 87 -15.99 13.06 -8.30
CA ALA A 87 -15.23 14.30 -8.44
C ALA A 87 -13.73 14.04 -8.31
N PHE A 88 -13.34 13.14 -7.42
CA PHE A 88 -11.97 12.66 -7.28
C PHE A 88 -11.43 12.04 -8.56
N ALA A 89 -12.20 11.15 -9.20
CA ALA A 89 -11.80 10.53 -10.46
C ALA A 89 -11.54 11.58 -11.56
N GLU A 90 -12.35 12.64 -11.60
CA GLU A 90 -12.20 13.72 -12.56
C GLU A 90 -11.03 14.65 -12.23
N ALA A 91 -10.84 14.96 -10.94
CA ALA A 91 -9.74 15.78 -10.43
C ALA A 91 -8.36 15.19 -10.81
N ARG A 92 -8.22 13.86 -10.90
CA ARG A 92 -6.98 13.17 -11.35
C ARG A 92 -6.49 13.59 -12.73
N THR A 93 -7.40 14.04 -13.58
CA THR A 93 -7.10 14.45 -14.96
C THR A 93 -6.90 15.96 -15.08
N SER A 94 -7.19 16.70 -14.01
CA SER A 94 -7.10 18.15 -13.95
C SER A 94 -5.80 18.60 -13.29
N THR A 95 -5.31 19.77 -13.69
CA THR A 95 -4.20 20.46 -13.02
C THR A 95 -4.69 21.33 -11.85
N LEU A 96 -6.00 21.44 -11.66
CA LEU A 96 -6.61 22.26 -10.61
C LEU A 96 -6.51 21.56 -9.25
N GLN A 97 -6.24 22.35 -8.21
CA GLN A 97 -6.30 21.88 -6.83
C GLN A 97 -7.76 21.66 -6.44
N SER A 98 -8.06 20.46 -5.93
CA SER A 98 -9.43 20.07 -5.60
C SER A 98 -9.62 19.96 -4.09
N TYR A 99 -10.69 20.58 -3.60
CA TYR A 99 -11.04 20.67 -2.19
C TYR A 99 -12.49 20.27 -1.97
N VAL A 100 -12.83 19.91 -0.74
CA VAL A 100 -14.19 19.66 -0.27
C VAL A 100 -14.49 20.60 0.90
N ALA A 101 -15.64 21.26 0.85
CA ALA A 101 -16.19 22.01 1.97
C ALA A 101 -17.45 21.29 2.45
N VAL A 102 -17.46 20.92 3.73
CA VAL A 102 -18.60 20.26 4.39
C VAL A 102 -19.19 21.22 5.40
N GLY A 103 -20.50 21.40 5.35
CA GLY A 103 -21.20 22.30 6.27
C GLY A 103 -21.19 21.74 7.70
N PRO A 104 -21.23 22.61 8.73
CA PRO A 104 -21.50 22.18 10.10
C PRO A 104 -22.78 21.34 10.16
N GLU A 105 -22.77 20.26 10.94
CA GLU A 105 -23.90 19.31 11.02
C GLU A 105 -24.29 18.67 9.69
N GLY A 106 -23.43 18.80 8.66
CA GLY A 106 -23.69 18.27 7.33
C GLY A 106 -24.77 19.03 6.56
N LEU A 107 -24.99 20.31 6.90
CA LEU A 107 -25.92 21.17 6.17
C LEU A 107 -25.36 21.56 4.80
N ASP A 108 -26.23 21.61 3.79
CA ASP A 108 -25.93 22.17 2.48
C ASP A 108 -25.79 23.72 2.55
N PRO A 109 -25.29 24.41 1.51
CA PRO A 109 -25.18 25.85 1.53
C PRO A 109 -26.51 26.60 1.74
N CYS A 110 -27.63 26.06 1.22
CA CYS A 110 -28.95 26.67 1.37
C CYS A 110 -29.42 26.63 2.83
N ASP A 111 -29.48 25.45 3.41
CA ASP A 111 -29.88 25.18 4.79
C ASP A 111 -28.92 25.84 5.77
N LEU A 112 -27.62 25.80 5.51
CA LEU A 112 -26.63 26.47 6.35
C LEU A 112 -26.87 27.99 6.39
N ARG A 113 -27.20 28.59 5.24
CA ARG A 113 -27.53 30.02 5.18
C ARG A 113 -28.81 30.34 5.92
N LEU A 114 -29.85 29.51 5.76
CA LEU A 114 -31.13 29.69 6.46
C LEU A 114 -30.97 29.57 7.97
N ASN A 115 -30.15 28.63 8.43
CA ASN A 115 -29.99 28.32 9.85
C ASN A 115 -28.96 29.23 10.55
N ARG A 116 -27.87 29.62 9.86
CA ARG A 116 -26.71 30.29 10.47
C ARG A 116 -26.26 31.56 9.75
N GLY A 117 -26.93 31.94 8.66
CA GLY A 117 -26.68 33.17 7.92
C GLY A 117 -25.51 33.11 6.93
N ASP A 118 -25.34 34.21 6.20
CA ASP A 118 -24.37 34.33 5.09
C ASP A 118 -22.91 34.11 5.51
N GLY A 119 -22.55 34.54 6.74
CA GLY A 119 -21.20 34.36 7.27
C GLY A 119 -20.80 32.90 7.41
N ALA A 120 -21.75 32.02 7.76
CA ALA A 120 -21.51 30.59 7.92
C ALA A 120 -21.17 29.92 6.58
N VAL A 121 -21.88 30.28 5.50
CA VAL A 121 -21.58 29.78 4.15
C VAL A 121 -20.19 30.20 3.70
N ARG A 122 -19.81 31.48 3.90
CA ARG A 122 -18.45 31.93 3.59
C ARG A 122 -17.39 31.16 4.38
N SER A 123 -17.60 31.00 5.68
CA SER A 123 -16.68 30.27 6.54
C SER A 123 -16.52 28.81 6.09
N MET A 124 -17.62 28.13 5.74
CA MET A 124 -17.60 26.74 5.24
C MET A 124 -16.68 26.59 4.03
N ILE A 125 -16.76 27.52 3.06
CA ILE A 125 -15.94 27.48 1.85
C ILE A 125 -14.47 27.80 2.14
N GLU A 126 -14.17 28.67 3.10
CA GLU A 126 -12.79 28.98 3.49
C GLU A 126 -12.14 27.85 4.33
N THR A 127 -12.92 27.11 5.12
CA THR A 127 -12.44 25.95 5.91
C THR A 127 -12.42 24.64 5.12
N LYS A 128 -12.34 24.72 3.79
CA LYS A 128 -12.28 23.56 2.89
C LYS A 128 -11.08 22.66 3.20
N SER A 129 -11.25 21.36 3.01
CA SER A 129 -10.21 20.33 3.18
C SER A 129 -9.77 19.76 1.82
N PRO A 130 -8.52 19.30 1.65
CA PRO A 130 -8.11 18.68 0.39
C PRO A 130 -8.96 17.46 0.03
N LEU A 131 -9.37 17.34 -1.24
CA LEU A 131 -10.26 16.26 -1.69
C LEU A 131 -9.66 14.87 -1.46
N PHE A 132 -8.34 14.73 -1.63
CA PHE A 132 -7.63 13.47 -1.36
C PHE A 132 -7.74 13.05 0.11
N GLU A 133 -7.61 14.00 1.05
CA GLU A 133 -7.75 13.71 2.48
C GLU A 133 -9.16 13.25 2.83
N PHE A 134 -10.18 13.90 2.27
CA PHE A 134 -11.57 13.53 2.50
C PHE A 134 -11.87 12.10 2.01
N VAL A 135 -11.41 11.75 0.81
CA VAL A 135 -11.60 10.39 0.26
C VAL A 135 -10.83 9.35 1.08
N ILE A 136 -9.63 9.69 1.57
CA ILE A 136 -8.87 8.81 2.48
C ILE A 136 -9.66 8.58 3.77
N ASP A 137 -10.16 9.64 4.42
CA ASP A 137 -10.96 9.51 5.66
C ASP A 137 -12.17 8.62 5.45
N GLN A 138 -12.88 8.82 4.35
CA GLN A 138 -14.05 8.03 4.02
C GLN A 138 -13.73 6.55 3.80
N ARG A 139 -12.58 6.23 3.18
CA ARG A 139 -12.14 4.84 2.99
C ARG A 139 -11.74 4.17 4.30
N ILE A 140 -11.22 4.94 5.24
CA ILE A 140 -10.77 4.44 6.54
C ILE A 140 -11.96 4.29 7.52
N ALA A 141 -12.95 5.18 7.46
CA ALA A 141 -14.06 5.27 8.42
C ALA A 141 -14.88 3.97 8.59
N GLY A 142 -14.90 3.10 7.58
CA GLY A 142 -15.58 1.80 7.64
C GLY A 142 -14.83 0.68 8.35
N HIS A 143 -13.62 0.94 8.87
CA HIS A 143 -12.73 -0.07 9.45
C HIS A 143 -12.45 0.21 10.93
N ASP A 144 -12.31 -0.86 11.72
CA ASP A 144 -11.88 -0.76 13.10
C ASP A 144 -10.35 -0.60 13.21
N LEU A 145 -9.89 0.65 13.39
CA LEU A 145 -8.47 0.97 13.49
C LEU A 145 -7.82 0.54 14.82
N ALA A 146 -8.60 0.08 15.80
CA ALA A 146 -8.05 -0.47 17.03
C ALA A 146 -7.57 -1.92 16.85
N SER A 147 -8.08 -2.64 15.84
CA SER A 147 -7.64 -3.99 15.50
C SER A 147 -6.51 -3.99 14.46
N VAL A 148 -5.68 -5.04 14.48
CA VAL A 148 -4.62 -5.21 13.47
C VAL A 148 -5.26 -5.49 12.10
N GLU A 149 -6.28 -6.35 12.06
CA GLU A 149 -7.01 -6.71 10.86
C GLU A 149 -7.71 -5.51 10.22
N GLY A 150 -8.32 -4.65 11.03
CA GLY A 150 -9.00 -3.45 10.55
C GLY A 150 -8.02 -2.41 10.02
N ARG A 151 -6.85 -2.21 10.64
CA ARG A 151 -5.79 -1.34 10.08
C ARG A 151 -5.22 -1.86 8.77
N VAL A 152 -4.98 -3.17 8.65
CA VAL A 152 -4.53 -3.79 7.40
C VAL A 152 -5.60 -3.64 6.31
N SER A 153 -6.87 -3.84 6.65
CA SER A 153 -7.99 -3.67 5.73
C SER A 153 -8.15 -2.22 5.26
N ALA A 154 -8.03 -1.25 6.18
CA ALA A 154 -8.07 0.18 5.90
C ALA A 154 -6.88 0.62 5.02
N LEU A 155 -5.67 0.10 5.29
CA LEU A 155 -4.51 0.35 4.44
C LEU A 155 -4.73 -0.19 3.02
N ALA A 156 -5.25 -1.41 2.90
CA ALA A 156 -5.53 -2.01 1.60
C ALA A 156 -6.61 -1.25 0.81
N SER A 157 -7.59 -0.62 1.49
CA SER A 157 -8.66 0.16 0.87
C SER A 157 -8.23 1.58 0.50
N ALA A 158 -7.37 2.22 1.31
CA ALA A 158 -6.92 3.60 1.11
C ALA A 158 -5.67 3.73 0.23
N ALA A 159 -4.76 2.75 0.23
CA ALA A 159 -3.52 2.79 -0.55
C ALA A 159 -3.73 3.03 -2.07
N PRO A 160 -4.75 2.45 -2.73
CA PRO A 160 -5.05 2.76 -4.13
C PRO A 160 -5.36 4.24 -4.39
N ILE A 161 -6.01 4.93 -3.45
CA ILE A 161 -6.36 6.35 -3.59
C ILE A 161 -5.10 7.21 -3.62
N VAL A 162 -4.14 6.92 -2.73
CA VAL A 162 -2.85 7.62 -2.67
C VAL A 162 -2.00 7.29 -3.91
N ALA A 163 -2.05 6.04 -4.39
CA ALA A 163 -1.32 5.60 -5.58
C ALA A 163 -1.75 6.32 -6.86
N GLU A 164 -2.98 6.84 -6.92
CA GLU A 164 -3.49 7.60 -8.06
C GLU A 164 -2.90 9.02 -8.17
N ILE A 165 -2.20 9.50 -7.14
CA ILE A 165 -1.51 10.80 -7.16
C ILE A 165 -0.29 10.71 -8.07
N LYS A 166 -0.33 11.35 -9.24
CA LYS A 166 0.76 11.31 -10.22
C LYS A 166 2.06 11.94 -9.72
N ASP A 167 1.98 13.08 -9.04
CA ASP A 167 3.14 13.79 -8.51
C ASP A 167 3.74 13.02 -7.32
N GLY A 168 5.01 12.59 -7.45
CA GLY A 168 5.69 11.80 -6.42
C GLY A 168 5.93 12.55 -5.11
N GLY A 169 6.15 13.86 -5.17
CA GLY A 169 6.34 14.70 -3.98
C GLY A 169 5.05 14.94 -3.21
N ILE A 170 3.92 15.10 -3.91
CA ILE A 170 2.59 15.16 -3.31
C ILE A 170 2.22 13.78 -2.75
N ARG A 171 2.44 12.71 -3.53
CA ARG A 171 2.16 11.33 -3.10
C ARG A 171 2.86 10.98 -1.79
N GLY A 172 4.16 11.27 -1.68
CA GLY A 172 4.92 11.02 -0.45
C GLY A 172 4.37 11.77 0.78
N ARG A 173 3.82 12.98 0.60
CA ARG A 173 3.14 13.71 1.69
C ARG A 173 1.85 13.03 2.12
N TYR A 174 1.05 12.55 1.17
CA TYR A 174 -0.18 11.81 1.47
C TYR A 174 0.08 10.41 2.05
N GLU A 175 1.21 9.78 1.73
CA GLU A 175 1.67 8.56 2.40
C GLU A 175 1.90 8.79 3.90
N HIS A 176 2.49 9.94 4.28
CA HIS A 176 2.63 10.32 5.70
C HIS A 176 1.29 10.58 6.37
N VAL A 177 0.36 11.27 5.69
CA VAL A 177 -1.00 11.50 6.21
C VAL A 177 -1.70 10.16 6.47
N LEU A 178 -1.62 9.23 5.51
CA LEU A 178 -2.21 7.90 5.62
C LEU A 178 -1.58 7.08 6.75
N ALA A 179 -0.25 7.07 6.87
CA ALA A 179 0.47 6.40 7.96
C ALA A 179 0.04 6.93 9.34
N ARG A 180 -0.05 8.26 9.48
CA ARG A 180 -0.47 8.90 10.73
C ARG A 180 -1.91 8.55 11.10
N ARG A 181 -2.84 8.54 10.14
CA ARG A 181 -4.26 8.21 10.38
C ARG A 181 -4.46 6.75 10.79
N LEU A 182 -3.69 5.85 10.21
CA LEU A 182 -3.77 4.41 10.49
C LEU A 182 -2.94 3.99 11.71
N GLY A 183 -1.97 4.80 12.14
CA GLY A 183 -0.99 4.39 13.15
C GLY A 183 -0.10 3.24 12.66
N GLU A 184 0.26 3.27 11.38
CA GLU A 184 1.10 2.28 10.69
C GLU A 184 2.48 2.88 10.36
N ASP A 185 3.47 2.03 10.14
CA ASP A 185 4.80 2.47 9.71
C ASP A 185 4.76 3.03 8.27
N LEU A 186 5.46 4.14 8.03
CA LEU A 186 5.50 4.78 6.72
C LEU A 186 5.99 3.84 5.62
N ARG A 187 6.92 2.93 5.91
CA ARG A 187 7.46 1.97 4.94
C ARG A 187 6.39 0.97 4.51
N ASP A 188 5.54 0.54 5.44
CA ASP A 188 4.43 -0.37 5.13
C ASP A 188 3.36 0.32 4.28
N VAL A 189 3.07 1.59 4.57
CA VAL A 189 2.20 2.42 3.73
C VAL A 189 2.80 2.64 2.34
N HIS A 190 4.05 3.07 2.26
CA HIS A 190 4.76 3.28 1.00
C HIS A 190 4.76 2.02 0.12
N ARG A 191 4.99 0.83 0.72
CA ARG A 191 4.93 -0.46 0.03
C ARG A 191 3.52 -0.80 -0.45
N ALA A 192 2.48 -0.50 0.34
CA ALA A 192 1.09 -0.72 -0.07
C ALA A 192 0.71 0.20 -1.25
N VAL A 193 1.08 1.47 -1.18
CA VAL A 193 0.84 2.47 -2.23
C VAL A 193 1.59 2.12 -3.52
N SER A 194 2.87 1.76 -3.43
CA SER A 194 3.68 1.35 -4.59
C SER A 194 3.14 0.09 -5.28
N ARG A 195 2.65 -0.88 -4.50
CA ARG A 195 1.97 -2.08 -5.06
C ARG A 195 0.65 -1.73 -5.73
N ALA A 196 -0.10 -0.76 -5.20
CA ALA A 196 -1.33 -0.31 -5.82
C ALA A 196 -1.07 0.47 -7.12
N ALA A 197 -0.01 1.27 -7.18
CA ALA A 197 0.41 2.00 -8.38
C ALA A 197 0.79 1.03 -9.53
N THR A 198 1.62 0.01 -9.25
CA THR A 198 2.03 -0.98 -10.26
C THR A 198 0.85 -1.83 -10.76
N ARG A 199 -0.13 -2.14 -9.91
CA ARG A 199 -1.38 -2.81 -10.34
C ARG A 199 -2.25 -1.95 -11.24
N ALA A 200 -2.33 -0.64 -10.95
CA ALA A 200 -3.08 0.30 -11.78
C ALA A 200 -2.47 0.43 -13.19
N GLU A 201 -1.14 0.42 -13.28
CA GLU A 201 -0.40 0.48 -14.55
C GLU A 201 -0.49 -0.84 -15.34
N GLY A 202 -0.38 -1.99 -14.68
CA GLY A 202 -0.50 -3.31 -15.30
C GLY A 202 -1.92 -3.67 -15.78
N GLY A 203 -2.96 -3.07 -15.19
CA GLY A 203 -4.35 -3.29 -15.57
C GLY A 203 -4.79 -2.56 -16.86
N MET A 204 -4.09 -1.51 -17.26
CA MET A 204 -4.39 -0.74 -18.48
C MET A 204 -3.82 -1.35 -19.78
N GLY A 205 -3.04 -2.43 -19.69
CA GLY A 205 -2.43 -3.12 -20.85
C GLY A 205 -3.18 -4.34 -21.41
N VAL A 206 -4.29 -4.77 -20.80
CA VAL A 206 -4.93 -6.07 -21.14
C VAL A 206 -6.36 -5.92 -21.73
N ALA A 207 -6.84 -4.69 -21.91
CA ALA A 207 -8.20 -4.42 -22.42
C ALA A 207 -8.22 -3.97 -23.90
N ALA A 208 -7.48 -4.66 -24.78
CA ALA A 208 -7.61 -4.50 -26.23
C ALA A 208 -7.28 -5.83 -26.94
N GLY A 209 -8.24 -6.75 -26.95
CA GLY A 209 -8.07 -8.03 -27.64
C GLY A 209 -9.14 -9.08 -27.37
N ALA A 210 -10.38 -8.70 -27.04
CA ALA A 210 -11.49 -9.64 -27.04
C ALA A 210 -12.11 -9.69 -28.44
N GLY A 211 -11.51 -10.53 -29.31
CA GLY A 211 -11.98 -10.81 -30.66
C GLY A 211 -12.08 -12.31 -30.89
N THR A 212 -13.32 -12.78 -30.89
CA THR A 212 -13.82 -14.07 -31.37
C THR A 212 -13.03 -14.64 -32.56
N ARG A 213 -12.75 -15.96 -32.54
CA ARG A 213 -12.64 -16.91 -33.68
C ARG A 213 -12.10 -18.25 -33.14
N THR A 214 -12.95 -19.23 -32.83
CA THR A 214 -13.41 -20.33 -33.72
C THR A 214 -12.34 -20.89 -34.64
N GLY A 215 -12.24 -22.22 -34.62
CA GLY A 215 -11.11 -23.01 -35.11
C GLY A 215 -10.75 -22.87 -36.58
N ALA A 216 -9.50 -23.22 -36.87
CA ALA A 216 -9.07 -23.82 -38.12
C ALA A 216 -7.68 -24.43 -37.92
N THR A 217 -7.63 -25.75 -37.98
CA THR A 217 -6.44 -26.60 -38.11
C THR A 217 -5.69 -26.28 -39.41
N PRO A 218 -4.36 -26.43 -39.46
CA PRO A 218 -3.69 -26.92 -40.66
C PRO A 218 -3.09 -28.34 -40.46
N PRO A 219 -3.12 -29.21 -41.48
CA PRO A 219 -2.77 -30.63 -41.38
C PRO A 219 -1.31 -30.94 -41.79
N GLY A 220 -0.85 -32.13 -41.40
CA GLY A 220 0.37 -32.81 -41.87
C GLY A 220 1.33 -33.11 -40.71
N ALA A 221 1.23 -34.21 -39.96
CA ALA A 221 1.42 -35.63 -40.32
C ALA A 221 2.86 -35.87 -40.88
N VAL A 222 3.70 -36.78 -40.38
CA VAL A 222 3.52 -38.07 -39.68
C VAL A 222 4.87 -38.47 -38.96
N PRO A 223 5.07 -39.68 -38.38
CA PRO A 223 5.07 -39.94 -36.93
C PRO A 223 6.39 -40.51 -36.37
N GLY A 224 6.47 -40.67 -35.06
CA GLY A 224 7.46 -41.53 -34.40
C GLY A 224 7.02 -41.85 -32.98
N ASP A 225 6.63 -43.11 -32.78
CA ASP A 225 6.26 -43.73 -31.50
C ASP A 225 7.13 -43.32 -30.32
N SER A 226 6.50 -43.02 -29.18
CA SER A 226 6.47 -43.97 -28.06
C SER A 226 5.81 -43.33 -26.84
N ALA A 227 4.94 -44.12 -26.22
CA ALA A 227 4.30 -43.84 -24.93
C ALA A 227 5.29 -43.33 -23.89
N GLY A 228 4.91 -42.24 -23.22
CA GLY A 228 5.60 -41.69 -22.06
C GLY A 228 4.59 -40.89 -21.25
N ASP A 229 3.99 -41.59 -20.30
CA ASP A 229 3.19 -41.05 -19.20
C ASP A 229 3.84 -39.75 -18.67
N VAL A 230 3.20 -38.59 -18.87
CA VAL A 230 3.70 -37.33 -18.30
C VAL A 230 3.11 -37.23 -16.89
N PRO A 231 3.94 -37.36 -15.83
CA PRO A 231 3.44 -37.23 -14.48
C PRO A 231 2.93 -35.81 -14.26
N THR A 232 1.75 -35.71 -13.65
CA THR A 232 1.18 -34.44 -13.18
C THR A 232 2.24 -33.72 -12.33
N SER A 233 2.81 -32.64 -12.87
CA SER A 233 3.84 -31.83 -12.21
C SER A 233 3.33 -31.37 -10.85
N ALA A 234 4.00 -31.81 -9.78
CA ALA A 234 3.76 -31.32 -8.43
C ALA A 234 3.88 -29.77 -8.38
N PRO A 235 3.14 -29.10 -7.48
CA PRO A 235 3.21 -27.64 -7.34
C PRO A 235 4.64 -27.22 -6.94
N ARG A 236 5.31 -26.47 -7.82
CA ARG A 236 6.64 -25.91 -7.57
C ARG A 236 6.51 -24.74 -6.60
N ALA A 237 7.31 -24.71 -5.54
CA ALA A 237 7.36 -23.56 -4.66
C ALA A 237 8.18 -22.43 -5.31
N THR A 238 7.68 -21.20 -5.23
CA THR A 238 8.29 -19.99 -5.82
C THR A 238 8.13 -18.83 -4.85
N ILE A 239 8.83 -17.72 -5.07
CA ILE A 239 8.69 -16.51 -4.23
C ILE A 239 7.23 -16.03 -4.21
N ALA A 240 6.51 -16.21 -5.32
CA ALA A 240 5.11 -15.81 -5.45
C ALA A 240 4.13 -16.66 -4.62
N THR A 241 4.48 -17.91 -4.29
CA THR A 241 3.63 -18.83 -3.52
C THR A 241 3.91 -18.81 -2.02
N LEU A 242 4.93 -18.07 -1.57
CA LEU A 242 5.22 -17.91 -0.15
C LEU A 242 4.07 -17.24 0.62
N PRO A 243 3.85 -17.60 1.90
CA PRO A 243 2.87 -16.94 2.76
C PRO A 243 3.11 -15.42 2.83
N ARG A 244 2.03 -14.63 2.81
CA ARG A 244 2.11 -13.16 2.85
C ARG A 244 2.14 -12.64 4.29
N THR A 245 3.05 -13.16 5.11
CA THR A 245 3.27 -12.77 6.51
C THR A 245 4.58 -12.02 6.68
N SER A 246 4.72 -11.26 7.78
CA SER A 246 5.95 -10.54 8.08
C SER A 246 7.14 -11.49 8.35
N ASP A 247 6.88 -12.63 8.99
CA ASP A 247 7.90 -13.68 9.22
C ASP A 247 8.38 -14.28 7.90
N ALA A 248 7.47 -14.62 6.98
CA ALA A 248 7.83 -15.14 5.67
C ALA A 248 8.64 -14.14 4.84
N ALA A 249 8.29 -12.85 4.91
CA ALA A 249 9.04 -11.79 4.24
C ALA A 249 10.46 -11.62 4.83
N LEU A 250 10.58 -11.61 6.17
CA LEU A 250 11.87 -11.53 6.85
C LEU A 250 12.77 -12.73 6.52
N GLU A 251 12.24 -13.95 6.62
CA GLU A 251 12.95 -15.19 6.31
C GLU A 251 13.39 -15.22 4.83
N ARG A 252 12.52 -14.79 3.92
CA ARG A 252 12.82 -14.68 2.48
C ARG A 252 13.94 -13.68 2.23
N ASP A 253 13.81 -12.45 2.73
CA ASP A 253 14.76 -11.37 2.46
C ASP A 253 16.13 -11.68 3.09
N ALA A 254 16.15 -12.30 4.27
CA ALA A 254 17.37 -12.78 4.89
C ALA A 254 18.07 -13.86 4.06
N LEU A 255 17.33 -14.84 3.52
CA LEU A 255 17.91 -15.86 2.64
C LEU A 255 18.41 -15.28 1.32
N MET A 256 17.71 -14.31 0.73
CA MET A 256 18.19 -13.57 -0.44
C MET A 256 19.53 -12.88 -0.14
N GLY A 257 19.59 -12.14 0.97
CA GLY A 257 20.81 -11.46 1.40
C GLY A 257 21.96 -12.43 1.65
N ILE A 258 21.71 -13.55 2.33
CA ILE A 258 22.72 -14.56 2.60
C ILE A 258 23.20 -15.23 1.31
N LEU A 259 22.31 -15.63 0.42
CA LEU A 259 22.70 -16.27 -0.85
C LEU A 259 23.51 -15.34 -1.75
N GLN A 260 23.14 -14.06 -1.82
CA GLN A 260 23.78 -13.10 -2.72
C GLN A 260 25.02 -12.43 -2.11
N TYR A 261 25.01 -12.16 -0.80
CA TYR A 261 26.02 -11.37 -0.08
C TYR A 261 26.60 -12.07 1.16
N GLY A 262 26.33 -13.36 1.38
CA GLY A 262 26.84 -14.07 2.57
C GLY A 262 28.36 -14.26 2.61
N HIS A 263 29.04 -14.10 1.47
CA HIS A 263 30.49 -14.24 1.33
C HIS A 263 31.30 -13.05 1.89
N VAL A 264 30.62 -11.92 2.14
CA VAL A 264 31.19 -10.63 2.60
C VAL A 264 30.70 -10.26 4.00
N VAL A 265 29.83 -11.07 4.60
CA VAL A 265 29.38 -10.93 5.98
C VAL A 265 30.17 -11.91 6.86
N ASP A 266 30.33 -11.60 8.13
CA ASP A 266 31.00 -12.48 9.09
C ASP A 266 30.33 -13.86 9.13
N ALA A 267 31.14 -14.91 8.94
CA ALA A 267 30.63 -16.27 8.82
C ALA A 267 29.92 -16.74 10.10
N ALA A 268 30.41 -16.36 11.28
CA ALA A 268 29.81 -16.75 12.55
C ALA A 268 28.44 -16.07 12.76
N GLU A 269 28.27 -14.83 12.28
CA GLU A 269 26.96 -14.15 12.30
C GLU A 269 25.93 -14.86 11.43
N ILE A 270 26.32 -15.25 10.20
CA ILE A 270 25.45 -15.97 9.27
C ILE A 270 25.15 -17.39 9.77
N ASP A 271 26.16 -18.12 10.26
CA ASP A 271 25.97 -19.46 10.81
C ASP A 271 25.02 -19.45 12.01
N ALA A 272 25.14 -18.46 12.89
CA ALA A 272 24.23 -18.29 14.02
C ALA A 272 22.79 -17.99 13.58
N ALA A 273 22.58 -17.27 12.46
CA ALA A 273 21.26 -17.03 11.91
C ALA A 273 20.69 -18.27 11.21
N LEU A 274 21.52 -18.99 10.43
CA LEU A 274 21.14 -20.20 9.72
C LEU A 274 20.90 -21.40 10.65
N ALA A 275 21.43 -21.40 11.87
CA ALA A 275 21.16 -22.43 12.87
C ALA A 275 19.70 -22.41 13.38
N LEU A 276 18.97 -21.31 13.17
CA LEU A 276 17.61 -21.13 13.65
C LEU A 276 16.60 -21.68 12.63
N PRO A 277 15.64 -22.52 13.05
CA PRO A 277 14.61 -23.02 12.14
C PRO A 277 13.72 -21.89 11.65
N MET A 278 13.35 -21.96 10.37
CA MET A 278 12.41 -21.05 9.74
C MET A 278 10.98 -21.58 9.83
N THR A 279 10.04 -20.65 9.88
CA THR A 279 8.61 -20.91 10.08
C THR A 279 7.96 -21.41 8.81
N VAL A 280 8.42 -20.89 7.66
CA VAL A 280 7.93 -21.32 6.35
C VAL A 280 8.71 -22.56 5.89
N PRO A 281 8.06 -23.73 5.71
CA PRO A 281 8.77 -24.97 5.38
C PRO A 281 9.61 -24.90 4.10
N ALA A 282 9.15 -24.12 3.11
CA ALA A 282 9.87 -23.91 1.86
C ALA A 282 11.16 -23.11 2.07
N LEU A 283 11.14 -22.07 2.92
CA LEU A 283 12.31 -21.28 3.26
C LEU A 283 13.25 -22.05 4.18
N ASP A 284 12.72 -22.85 5.11
CA ASP A 284 13.54 -23.72 5.95
C ASP A 284 14.30 -24.76 5.13
N ALA A 285 13.70 -25.30 4.07
CA ALA A 285 14.40 -26.21 3.15
C ALA A 285 15.56 -25.50 2.42
N VAL A 286 15.39 -24.25 2.01
CA VAL A 286 16.47 -23.44 1.43
C VAL A 286 17.56 -23.15 2.47
N ARG A 287 17.17 -22.73 3.68
CA ARG A 287 18.09 -22.50 4.81
C ARG A 287 18.97 -23.71 5.07
N GLN A 288 18.41 -24.92 5.13
CA GLN A 288 19.18 -26.15 5.37
C GLN A 288 20.24 -26.39 4.29
N ALA A 289 19.90 -26.16 3.01
CA ALA A 289 20.84 -26.31 1.90
C ALA A 289 21.98 -25.27 1.95
N VAL A 290 21.66 -24.03 2.34
CA VAL A 290 22.64 -22.95 2.55
C VAL A 290 23.53 -23.22 3.76
N GLN A 291 22.96 -23.74 4.85
CA GLN A 291 23.70 -24.10 6.06
C GLN A 291 24.69 -25.25 5.81
N ALA A 292 24.37 -26.17 4.90
CA ALA A 292 25.22 -27.29 4.53
C ALA A 292 26.48 -26.89 3.74
N GLN A 293 26.63 -25.62 3.33
CA GLN A 293 27.82 -25.12 2.64
C GLN A 293 28.82 -24.54 3.66
N PRO A 294 29.98 -25.20 3.91
CA PRO A 294 30.93 -24.79 4.95
C PRO A 294 31.79 -23.59 4.54
N ASP A 295 31.99 -23.37 3.23
CA ASP A 295 32.81 -22.28 2.70
C ASP A 295 32.00 -21.45 1.70
N ARG A 296 31.62 -20.25 2.14
CA ARG A 296 30.86 -19.26 1.36
C ARG A 296 31.76 -18.32 0.57
N THR A 297 33.08 -18.40 0.73
CA THR A 297 34.02 -17.57 -0.05
C THR A 297 34.39 -18.24 -1.38
N ARG A 298 34.14 -19.55 -1.50
CA ARG A 298 34.35 -20.31 -2.72
C ARG A 298 33.47 -19.79 -3.87
N ILE A 299 34.09 -19.58 -5.04
CA ILE A 299 33.36 -19.20 -6.26
C ILE A 299 32.27 -20.24 -6.57
N GLY A 300 31.05 -19.76 -6.80
CA GLY A 300 29.89 -20.60 -7.13
C GLY A 300 29.19 -21.26 -5.94
N TRP A 301 29.61 -21.02 -4.70
CA TRP A 301 29.00 -21.62 -3.50
C TRP A 301 27.48 -21.41 -3.44
N ALA A 302 27.00 -20.22 -3.81
CA ALA A 302 25.58 -19.86 -3.73
C ALA A 302 24.74 -20.60 -4.78
N VAL A 303 25.31 -20.84 -5.97
CA VAL A 303 24.71 -21.69 -7.00
C VAL A 303 24.64 -23.14 -6.51
N THR A 304 25.75 -23.65 -5.95
CA THR A 304 25.78 -24.99 -5.34
C THR A 304 24.75 -25.12 -4.21
N ALA A 305 24.59 -24.10 -3.36
CA ALA A 305 23.58 -24.07 -2.31
C ALA A 305 22.15 -24.13 -2.88
N ALA A 306 21.85 -23.32 -3.89
CA ALA A 306 20.54 -23.27 -4.52
C ALA A 306 20.17 -24.57 -5.25
N GLU A 307 21.14 -25.21 -5.92
CA GLU A 307 20.95 -26.51 -6.59
C GLU A 307 20.81 -27.68 -5.62
N ALA A 308 21.44 -27.58 -4.44
CA ALA A 308 21.33 -28.57 -3.36
C ALA A 308 19.97 -28.55 -2.65
N VAL A 309 19.11 -27.54 -2.90
CA VAL A 309 17.76 -27.49 -2.33
C VAL A 309 16.93 -28.68 -2.87
N ARG A 310 16.30 -29.41 -1.94
CA ARG A 310 15.45 -30.56 -2.24
C ARG A 310 14.17 -30.14 -2.97
N GLU A 311 13.67 -31.00 -3.87
CA GLU A 311 12.35 -30.83 -4.46
C GLU A 311 11.24 -30.91 -3.39
N PRO A 312 10.13 -30.16 -3.52
CA PRO A 312 9.74 -29.27 -4.63
C PRO A 312 10.23 -27.81 -4.49
N PHE A 313 11.23 -27.54 -3.63
CA PHE A 313 11.65 -26.18 -3.25
C PHE A 313 12.85 -25.66 -4.05
N ARG A 314 13.40 -26.44 -4.98
CA ARG A 314 14.61 -26.06 -5.74
C ARG A 314 14.41 -24.78 -6.55
N SER A 315 13.26 -24.61 -7.20
CA SER A 315 12.92 -23.38 -7.92
C SER A 315 12.95 -22.15 -7.02
N LEU A 316 12.47 -22.27 -5.78
CA LEU A 316 12.53 -21.19 -4.81
C LEU A 316 13.97 -20.81 -4.46
N GLY A 317 14.87 -21.77 -4.25
CA GLY A 317 16.28 -21.48 -3.97
C GLY A 317 16.96 -20.68 -5.09
N VAL A 318 16.71 -21.05 -6.34
CA VAL A 318 17.23 -20.35 -7.53
C VAL A 318 16.61 -18.97 -7.68
N GLU A 319 15.31 -18.82 -7.42
CA GLU A 319 14.64 -17.52 -7.45
C GLU A 319 15.20 -16.58 -6.37
N LEU A 320 15.46 -17.05 -5.16
CA LEU A 320 16.04 -16.22 -4.08
C LEU A 320 17.47 -15.76 -4.41
N LEU A 321 18.25 -16.59 -5.10
CA LEU A 321 19.60 -16.22 -5.55
C LEU A 321 19.58 -15.13 -6.64
N THR A 322 18.56 -15.12 -7.50
CA THR A 322 18.49 -14.25 -8.70
C THR A 322 17.54 -13.05 -8.57
N ALA A 323 16.66 -13.05 -7.56
CA ALA A 323 15.73 -11.95 -7.31
C ALA A 323 16.46 -10.68 -6.87
N SER A 324 15.88 -9.52 -7.21
CA SER A 324 16.43 -8.22 -6.83
C SER A 324 16.46 -8.03 -5.31
N PHE A 325 17.66 -7.94 -4.74
CA PHE A 325 17.83 -7.59 -3.34
C PHE A 325 17.57 -6.09 -3.12
N PRO A 326 16.77 -5.68 -2.12
CA PRO A 326 16.36 -4.29 -1.92
C PRO A 326 17.48 -3.44 -1.29
N ALA A 327 18.56 -3.22 -2.04
CA ALA A 327 19.66 -2.33 -1.68
C ALA A 327 20.05 -1.47 -2.88
N LEU A 328 20.35 -0.19 -2.64
CA LEU A 328 20.74 0.79 -3.68
C LEU A 328 22.24 0.74 -3.98
N SER A 329 23.02 0.06 -3.13
CA SER A 329 24.46 -0.14 -3.29
C SER A 329 24.91 -1.46 -2.69
N GLU A 330 26.10 -1.92 -3.08
CA GLU A 330 26.72 -3.12 -2.52
C GLU A 330 27.03 -2.98 -1.02
N SER A 331 27.47 -1.79 -0.58
CA SER A 331 27.68 -1.50 0.84
C SER A 331 26.37 -1.55 1.65
N GLU A 332 25.27 -1.06 1.08
CA GLU A 332 23.94 -1.19 1.69
C GLU A 332 23.44 -2.63 1.68
N ALA A 333 23.80 -3.43 0.68
CA ALA A 333 23.45 -4.84 0.63
C ALA A 333 24.13 -5.64 1.74
N HIS A 334 25.41 -5.34 2.03
CA HIS A 334 26.15 -5.95 3.14
C HIS A 334 25.52 -5.61 4.49
N SER A 335 25.27 -4.32 4.75
CA SER A 335 24.69 -3.86 6.01
C SER A 335 23.27 -4.38 6.20
N SER A 336 22.48 -4.44 5.12
CA SER A 336 21.12 -5.00 5.12
C SER A 336 21.13 -6.50 5.39
N THR A 337 22.04 -7.26 4.77
CA THR A 337 22.17 -8.70 5.02
C THR A 337 22.53 -8.98 6.48
N ARG A 338 23.49 -8.24 7.04
CA ARG A 338 23.84 -8.32 8.47
C ARG A 338 22.65 -7.98 9.36
N SER A 339 21.93 -6.90 9.04
CA SER A 339 20.75 -6.46 9.79
C SER A 339 19.62 -7.50 9.77
N LEU A 340 19.38 -8.13 8.62
CA LEU A 340 18.37 -9.19 8.45
C LEU A 340 18.75 -10.45 9.24
N ALA A 341 20.01 -10.91 9.15
CA ALA A 341 20.50 -12.05 9.93
C ALA A 341 20.38 -11.82 11.44
N ARG A 342 20.70 -10.60 11.89
CA ARG A 342 20.51 -10.17 13.28
C ARG A 342 19.04 -10.15 13.68
N THR A 343 18.16 -9.62 12.82
CA THR A 343 16.72 -9.53 13.09
C THR A 343 16.08 -10.93 13.21
N LEU A 344 16.51 -11.90 12.39
CA LEU A 344 16.09 -13.30 12.54
C LEU A 344 16.43 -13.86 13.93
N ARG A 345 17.63 -13.59 14.43
CA ARG A 345 18.08 -14.04 15.75
C ARG A 345 17.26 -13.40 16.87
N ILE A 346 16.98 -12.09 16.79
CA ILE A 346 16.13 -11.39 17.76
C ILE A 346 14.72 -11.99 17.75
N ARG A 347 14.10 -12.18 16.57
CA ARG A 347 12.76 -12.79 16.49
C ARG A 347 12.73 -14.21 17.04
N ALA A 348 13.76 -15.02 16.81
CA ALA A 348 13.84 -16.36 17.38
C ALA A 348 13.90 -16.33 18.92
N ILE A 349 14.69 -15.42 19.50
CA ILE A 349 14.74 -15.20 20.94
C ILE A 349 13.37 -14.78 21.49
N ASP A 350 12.69 -13.83 20.84
CA ASP A 350 11.38 -13.35 21.29
C ASP A 350 10.32 -14.47 21.25
N ARG A 351 10.38 -15.37 20.26
CA ARG A 351 9.53 -16.56 20.20
C ARG A 351 9.82 -17.55 21.32
N GLU A 352 11.09 -17.86 21.57
CA GLU A 352 11.49 -18.75 22.66
C GLU A 352 11.08 -18.19 24.03
N LYS A 353 11.28 -16.88 24.24
CA LYS A 353 10.81 -16.19 25.45
C LYS A 353 9.29 -16.29 25.62
N SER A 354 8.53 -16.06 24.55
CA SER A 354 7.06 -16.15 24.60
C SER A 354 6.59 -17.56 24.97
N ALA A 355 7.24 -18.59 24.43
CA ALA A 355 6.96 -19.98 24.79
C ALA A 355 7.29 -20.28 26.26
N LEU A 356 8.43 -19.80 26.76
CA LEU A 356 8.85 -19.97 28.15
C LEU A 356 7.97 -19.20 29.15
N LEU A 357 7.50 -18.01 28.79
CA LEU A 357 6.51 -17.25 29.58
C LEU A 357 5.15 -17.94 29.61
N GLY A 358 4.75 -18.63 28.54
CA GLY A 358 3.57 -19.49 28.56
C GLY A 358 3.77 -20.76 29.40
N ALA A 359 5.00 -21.28 29.49
CA ALA A 359 5.33 -22.46 30.28
C ALA A 359 5.42 -22.13 31.78
N ILE A 360 6.02 -21.00 32.17
CA ILE A 360 6.20 -20.61 33.58
C ILE A 360 4.85 -20.41 34.30
N GLN A 361 3.80 -19.99 33.58
CA GLN A 361 2.45 -19.86 34.15
C GLN A 361 1.82 -21.20 34.56
N ARG A 362 2.33 -22.32 34.04
CA ARG A 362 1.82 -23.67 34.29
C ARG A 362 2.63 -24.44 35.35
N VAL A 363 3.69 -23.83 35.89
CA VAL A 363 4.65 -24.48 36.78
C VAL A 363 4.62 -23.79 38.16
N PRO A 364 4.62 -24.56 39.28
CA PRO A 364 4.65 -23.98 40.62
C PRO A 364 5.87 -23.07 40.85
N ALA A 365 5.68 -21.95 41.55
CA ALA A 365 6.70 -20.91 41.70
C ALA A 365 8.02 -21.37 42.36
N GLU A 366 7.96 -22.41 43.20
CA GLU A 366 9.10 -22.96 43.95
C GLU A 366 9.69 -24.24 43.33
N SER A 367 9.21 -24.68 42.16
CA SER A 367 9.76 -25.88 41.53
C SER A 367 11.13 -25.64 40.88
N GLU A 368 11.93 -26.70 40.79
CA GLU A 368 13.21 -26.72 40.07
C GLU A 368 13.04 -26.36 38.58
N GLU A 369 11.93 -26.80 37.99
CA GLU A 369 11.52 -26.47 36.62
C GLU A 369 11.29 -24.96 36.46
N GLY A 370 10.58 -24.33 37.41
CA GLY A 370 10.35 -22.88 37.41
C GLY A 370 11.65 -22.09 37.59
N ARG A 371 12.61 -22.59 38.38
CA ARG A 371 13.95 -22.00 38.49
C ARG A 371 14.71 -22.08 37.15
N THR A 372 14.67 -23.22 36.47
CA THR A 372 15.32 -23.43 35.17
C THR A 372 14.76 -22.50 34.09
N VAL A 373 13.43 -22.37 34.01
CA VAL A 373 12.77 -21.47 33.04
C VAL A 373 13.16 -20.01 33.29
N ARG A 374 13.23 -19.56 34.55
CA ARG A 374 13.66 -18.18 34.89
C ARG A 374 15.11 -17.90 34.53
N LEU A 375 16.02 -18.85 34.76
CA LEU A 375 17.42 -18.71 34.35
C LEU A 375 17.52 -18.59 32.83
N ARG A 376 16.81 -19.45 32.08
CA ARG A 376 16.79 -19.38 30.62
C ARG A 376 16.22 -18.07 30.09
N LEU A 377 15.14 -17.55 30.68
CA LEU A 377 14.57 -16.24 30.33
C LEU A 377 15.59 -15.10 30.52
N ARG A 378 16.32 -15.11 31.64
CA ARG A 378 17.39 -14.13 31.92
C ARG A 378 18.51 -14.20 30.88
N ASP A 379 18.92 -15.41 30.51
CA ASP A 379 19.99 -15.61 29.52
C ASP A 379 19.54 -15.13 28.12
N LEU A 380 18.29 -15.41 27.74
CA LEU A 380 17.69 -14.90 26.50
C LEU A 380 17.60 -13.37 26.50
N ASP A 381 17.28 -12.74 27.64
CA ASP A 381 17.28 -11.28 27.78
C ASP A 381 18.66 -10.66 27.63
N ALA A 382 19.71 -11.34 28.11
CA ALA A 382 21.09 -10.90 27.92
C ALA A 382 21.51 -11.03 26.45
N GLN A 383 21.18 -12.17 25.79
CA GLN A 383 21.46 -12.38 24.37
C GLN A 383 20.74 -11.36 23.48
N ARG A 384 19.47 -11.08 23.76
CA ARG A 384 18.69 -10.07 23.02
C ARG A 384 19.29 -8.68 23.16
N ARG A 385 19.76 -8.31 24.36
CA ARG A 385 20.42 -7.01 24.60
C ARG A 385 21.76 -6.89 23.88
N ALA A 386 22.60 -7.92 23.95
CA ALA A 386 23.85 -7.95 23.17
C ALA A 386 23.58 -7.81 21.66
N LEU A 387 22.53 -8.48 21.17
CA LEU A 387 22.04 -8.32 19.80
C LEU A 387 21.27 -7.03 19.55
N ALA A 388 20.96 -6.18 20.52
CA ALA A 388 20.33 -4.88 20.30
C ALA A 388 21.35 -3.74 20.37
N GLU A 389 22.43 -3.93 21.14
CA GLU A 389 23.46 -2.92 21.40
C GLU A 389 24.58 -2.87 20.35
N GLY A 390 24.79 -3.95 19.57
CA GLY A 390 25.77 -3.94 18.46
C GLY A 390 25.35 -3.11 17.22
N VAL A 391 24.56 -2.04 17.39
CA VAL A 391 24.09 -1.13 16.31
C VAL A 391 25.17 -0.12 15.95
#